data_AF-A0A383DN82-F1
#
_entry.id   AF-A0A383DN82-F1
#
_cell.length_a   1.000
_cell.length_b   1.000
_cell.length_c   1.000
_cell.angle_alpha   90.00
_cell.angle_beta   90.00
_cell.angle_gamma   90.00
#
_symmetry.space_group_name_H-M   'P 1'
#
loop_
_entity.id
_entity.type
_entity.pdbx_description
1 polymer ?
#
loop_
_entity_poly.entity_id
_entity_poly.type
_entity_poly.pdbx_seq_one_letter_code
_entity_poly.pdbx_strand_id
1 'polypeptide(L)'
;MKIKIKNNIENKRKTKLLGELGERLALEQLRKNGFKNVRNLNDTKKNYEFADLIAERGEKTFVISVKTRHKFERLGGLNARYNLGNNWKESSKYVAKVLHAIPAWIAVQVDGPKYSIYFGLVSLIEENNGIPMQPEALKYYECLAKDEKHGHSVNSIKPSYEVIVTGNLDDRYHAQ
;
A
#
# COMPACT_ATOMS: atom_id res chain seq x y z
N MET A 1 10.89 29.73 -5.68
CA MET A 1 10.93 28.92 -4.46
C MET A 1 11.15 27.46 -4.85
N LYS A 2 12.25 26.82 -4.42
CA LYS A 2 12.46 25.37 -4.62
C LYS A 2 12.36 24.68 -3.26
N ILE A 3 11.56 23.63 -3.19
CA ILE A 3 11.44 22.78 -2.00
C ILE A 3 12.39 21.60 -2.20
N LYS A 4 13.47 21.55 -1.41
CA LYS A 4 14.39 20.40 -1.43
C LYS A 4 14.08 19.51 -0.23
N ILE A 5 13.75 18.25 -0.51
CA ILE A 5 13.44 17.26 0.52
C ILE A 5 14.68 16.40 0.76
N LYS A 6 15.13 16.34 2.01
CA LYS A 6 16.26 15.49 2.40
C LYS A 6 15.78 14.04 2.50
N ASN A 7 16.18 13.21 1.53
CA ASN A 7 15.97 11.77 1.59
C ASN A 7 16.94 11.16 2.61
N ASN A 8 16.52 11.04 3.87
CA ASN A 8 17.35 10.47 4.94
C ASN A 8 17.10 8.96 5.10
N ILE A 9 18.12 8.21 5.54
CA ILE A 9 18.10 6.76 5.81
C ILE A 9 16.89 6.36 6.68
N GLU A 10 16.50 7.22 7.61
CA GLU A 10 15.34 7.03 8.47
C GLU A 10 14.03 6.88 7.69
N ASN A 11 13.78 7.70 6.66
CA ASN A 11 12.56 7.59 5.86
C ASN A 11 12.51 6.28 5.07
N LYS A 12 13.66 5.79 4.58
CA LYS A 12 13.72 4.46 3.95
C LYS A 12 13.35 3.36 4.95
N ARG A 13 13.84 3.45 6.19
CA ARG A 13 13.48 2.50 7.26
C ARG A 13 11.99 2.55 7.59
N LYS A 14 11.41 3.74 7.75
CA LYS A 14 9.96 3.92 8.03
C LYS A 14 9.09 3.35 6.91
N THR A 15 9.44 3.62 5.64
CA THR A 15 8.72 3.05 4.49
C THR A 15 8.81 1.53 4.44
N LYS A 16 9.98 0.95 4.76
CA LYS A 16 10.15 -0.50 4.85
C LYS A 16 9.28 -1.10 5.95
N LEU A 17 9.33 -0.51 7.15
CA LEU A 17 8.50 -0.93 8.30
C LEU A 17 7.00 -0.84 7.99
N LEU A 18 6.57 0.19 7.27
CA LEU A 18 5.18 0.33 6.83
C LEU A 18 4.78 -0.80 5.86
N GLY A 19 5.67 -1.18 4.94
CA GLY A 19 5.46 -2.32 4.04
C GLY A 19 5.30 -3.63 4.81
N GLU A 20 6.28 -3.95 5.66
CA GLU A 20 6.30 -5.15 6.52
C GLU A 20 5.06 -5.23 7.42
N LEU A 21 4.65 -4.10 8.02
CA LEU A 21 3.44 -4.01 8.82
C LEU A 21 2.21 -4.41 8.01
N GLY A 22 2.05 -3.87 6.80
CA GLY A 22 0.86 -4.19 6.01
C GLY A 22 0.85 -5.60 5.44
N GLU A 23 2.00 -6.18 5.09
CA GLU A 23 2.08 -7.60 4.72
C GLU A 23 1.63 -8.51 5.88
N ARG A 24 2.09 -8.21 7.11
CA ARG A 24 1.65 -8.92 8.31
C ARG A 24 0.15 -8.80 8.55
N LEU A 25 -0.39 -7.57 8.52
CA LEU A 25 -1.82 -7.32 8.73
C LEU A 25 -2.68 -7.98 7.64
N ALA A 26 -2.24 -7.94 6.37
CA ALA A 26 -2.93 -8.60 5.27
C ALA A 26 -2.99 -10.12 5.48
N LEU A 27 -1.87 -10.75 5.87
CA LEU A 27 -1.82 -12.17 6.18
C LEU A 27 -2.75 -12.55 7.34
N GLU A 28 -2.76 -11.78 8.43
CA GLU A 28 -3.67 -11.99 9.56
C GLU A 28 -5.14 -11.86 9.15
N GLN A 29 -5.48 -10.82 8.38
CA GLN A 29 -6.86 -10.57 7.99
C GLN A 29 -7.38 -11.53 6.94
N LEU A 30 -6.54 -12.02 6.02
CA LEU A 30 -6.91 -13.12 5.12
C LEU A 30 -7.33 -14.36 5.93
N ARG A 31 -6.54 -14.75 6.94
CA ARG A 31 -6.88 -15.92 7.80
C ARG A 31 -8.18 -15.72 8.56
N LYS A 32 -8.41 -14.54 9.13
CA LYS A 32 -9.66 -14.21 9.83
C LYS A 32 -10.89 -14.23 8.92
N ASN A 33 -10.71 -13.90 7.64
CA ASN A 33 -11.79 -13.81 6.65
C ASN A 33 -11.91 -15.09 5.79
N GLY A 34 -11.55 -16.25 6.36
CA GLY A 34 -11.85 -17.56 5.78
C GLY A 34 -10.91 -18.01 4.65
N PHE A 35 -9.82 -17.28 4.39
CA PHE A 35 -8.77 -17.78 3.52
C PHE A 35 -7.92 -18.84 4.24
N LYS A 36 -7.54 -19.88 3.50
CA LYS A 36 -6.71 -21.00 3.94
C LYS A 36 -5.34 -20.93 3.26
N ASN A 37 -4.39 -21.71 3.77
CA ASN A 37 -3.05 -21.85 3.19
C ASN A 37 -2.33 -20.52 2.88
N VAL A 38 -2.60 -19.49 3.71
CA VAL A 38 -2.04 -18.14 3.55
C VAL A 38 -0.54 -18.14 3.85
N ARG A 39 0.28 -17.84 2.85
CA ARG A 39 1.75 -17.85 2.90
C ARG A 39 2.34 -16.56 2.32
N ASN A 40 3.46 -16.11 2.87
CA ASN A 40 4.28 -15.07 2.27
C ASN A 40 5.21 -15.69 1.22
N LEU A 41 5.17 -15.20 -0.01
CA LEU A 41 5.99 -15.68 -1.12
C LEU A 41 7.45 -15.23 -1.01
N ASN A 42 7.70 -14.14 -0.29
CA ASN A 42 9.06 -13.64 -0.05
C ASN A 42 9.88 -14.56 0.88
N ASP A 43 9.24 -15.45 1.64
CA ASP A 43 9.91 -16.44 2.50
C ASP A 43 10.59 -17.55 1.67
N THR A 44 10.07 -17.87 0.49
CA THR A 44 10.60 -18.93 -0.37
C THR A 44 11.49 -18.39 -1.48
N LYS A 45 11.14 -17.23 -2.06
CA LYS A 45 11.96 -16.51 -3.03
C LYS A 45 11.78 -15.01 -2.82
N LYS A 46 12.84 -14.33 -2.37
CA LYS A 46 12.84 -12.87 -2.24
C LYS A 46 12.54 -12.22 -3.58
N ASN A 47 11.68 -11.19 -3.57
CA ASN A 47 11.25 -10.42 -4.74
C ASN A 47 10.50 -11.29 -5.76
N TYR A 48 9.49 -12.03 -5.30
CA TYR A 48 8.57 -12.67 -6.24
C TYR A 48 7.90 -11.59 -7.09
N GLU A 49 7.84 -11.79 -8.40
CA GLU A 49 7.28 -10.78 -9.30
C GLU A 49 5.82 -10.50 -8.92
N PHE A 50 5.44 -9.22 -8.86
CA PHE A 50 4.08 -8.73 -8.55
C PHE A 50 3.49 -9.04 -7.16
N ALA A 51 3.78 -10.19 -6.57
CA ALA A 51 3.01 -10.75 -5.46
C ALA A 51 3.82 -10.95 -4.18
N ASP A 52 3.15 -10.63 -3.06
CA ASP A 52 3.72 -10.75 -1.72
C ASP A 52 3.13 -11.99 -1.02
N LEU A 53 1.85 -12.30 -1.25
CA LEU A 53 1.14 -13.39 -0.58
C LEU A 53 0.49 -14.36 -1.58
N ILE A 54 0.28 -15.60 -1.15
CA ILE A 54 -0.61 -16.58 -1.79
C ILE A 54 -1.61 -17.11 -0.75
N ALA A 55 -2.87 -17.29 -1.16
CA ALA A 55 -3.94 -17.73 -0.27
C ALA A 55 -5.03 -18.46 -1.05
N GLU A 56 -5.79 -19.33 -0.38
CA GLU A 56 -6.88 -20.10 -0.97
C GLU A 56 -8.21 -19.73 -0.33
N ARG A 57 -9.28 -19.67 -1.12
CA ARG A 57 -10.65 -19.54 -0.58
C ARG A 57 -11.63 -20.31 -1.47
N GLY A 58 -12.24 -21.34 -0.91
CA GLY A 58 -12.94 -22.35 -1.70
C GLY A 58 -11.97 -23.09 -2.61
N GLU A 59 -12.35 -23.31 -3.86
CA GLU A 59 -11.52 -23.97 -4.89
C GLU A 59 -10.56 -23.01 -5.62
N LYS A 60 -10.51 -21.75 -5.19
CA LYS A 60 -9.73 -20.69 -5.85
C LYS A 60 -8.46 -20.40 -5.08
N THR A 61 -7.34 -20.38 -5.81
CA THR A 61 -6.05 -19.88 -5.33
C THR A 61 -5.87 -18.45 -5.81
N PHE A 62 -5.44 -17.57 -4.90
CA PHE A 62 -5.18 -16.16 -5.16
C PHE A 62 -3.71 -15.85 -4.95
N VAL A 63 -3.15 -15.07 -5.86
CA VAL A 63 -1.80 -14.51 -5.75
C VAL A 63 -1.90 -13.00 -5.63
N ILE A 64 -1.40 -12.46 -4.52
CA ILE A 64 -1.87 -11.18 -3.97
C ILE A 64 -0.71 -10.20 -3.84
N SER A 65 -0.84 -9.02 -4.45
CA SER A 65 0.03 -7.87 -4.21
C SER A 65 -0.49 -7.03 -3.04
N VAL A 66 0.35 -6.71 -2.06
CA VAL A 66 -0.01 -5.88 -0.90
C VAL A 66 0.51 -4.46 -1.10
N LYS A 67 -0.37 -3.47 -0.96
CA LYS A 67 -0.02 -2.04 -1.02
C LYS A 67 -0.45 -1.33 0.25
N THR A 68 0.53 -1.00 1.07
CA THR A 68 0.34 -0.28 2.33
C THR A 68 0.64 1.19 2.18
N ARG A 69 -0.31 2.06 2.50
CA ARG A 69 -0.11 3.52 2.41
C ARG A 69 -0.87 4.23 3.52
N HIS A 70 -0.39 5.41 3.88
CA HIS A 70 -1.15 6.37 4.67
C HIS A 70 -2.36 6.84 3.85
N LYS A 71 -3.52 6.96 4.52
CA LYS A 71 -4.80 7.41 3.93
C LYS A 71 -4.69 8.82 3.37
N PHE A 72 -3.96 9.69 4.04
CA PHE A 72 -3.75 11.06 3.61
C PHE A 72 -2.32 11.26 3.12
N GLU A 73 -2.20 12.00 2.03
CA GLU A 73 -0.93 12.51 1.52
C GLU A 73 -0.34 13.53 2.49
N ARG A 74 0.91 13.94 2.21
CA ARG A 74 1.66 14.88 3.05
C ARG A 74 0.92 16.19 3.31
N LEU A 75 0.21 16.71 2.30
CA LEU A 75 -0.53 17.98 2.39
C LEU A 75 -1.97 17.80 2.91
N GLY A 76 -2.32 16.61 3.41
CA GLY A 76 -3.64 16.32 3.99
C GLY A 76 -4.70 15.88 2.98
N GLY A 77 -4.43 15.97 1.68
CA GLY A 77 -5.31 15.41 0.64
C GLY A 77 -5.44 13.90 0.76
N LEU A 78 -6.57 13.33 0.33
CA LEU A 78 -6.76 11.88 0.28
C LEU A 78 -5.74 11.25 -0.69
N ASN A 79 -5.03 10.23 -0.23
CA ASN A 79 -4.23 9.37 -1.09
C ASN A 79 -5.16 8.45 -1.88
N ALA A 80 -5.69 8.98 -2.96
CA ALA A 80 -6.81 8.41 -3.71
C ALA A 80 -6.40 7.26 -4.65
N ARG A 81 -5.12 6.87 -4.71
CA ARG A 81 -4.66 5.81 -5.62
C ARG A 81 -3.36 5.16 -5.16
N TYR A 82 -3.34 3.83 -5.07
CA TYR A 82 -2.13 3.08 -4.71
C TYR A 82 -1.52 2.42 -5.94
N ASN A 83 -0.34 2.91 -6.34
CA ASN A 83 0.36 2.41 -7.53
C ASN A 83 0.82 0.94 -7.34
N LEU A 84 0.56 0.11 -8.35
CA LEU A 84 0.94 -1.30 -8.36
C LEU A 84 2.39 -1.56 -8.81
N GLY A 85 3.09 -0.53 -9.27
CA GLY A 85 4.42 -0.60 -9.87
C GLY A 85 4.34 -0.59 -11.40
N ASN A 86 5.50 -0.47 -12.04
CA ASN A 86 5.59 -0.61 -13.49
C ASN A 86 5.42 -2.08 -13.87
N ASN A 87 4.85 -2.36 -15.05
CA ASN A 87 4.68 -3.70 -15.62
C ASN A 87 3.79 -4.66 -14.80
N TRP A 88 2.97 -4.15 -13.88
CA TRP A 88 2.10 -4.99 -13.05
C TRP A 88 1.13 -5.84 -13.89
N LYS A 89 0.73 -5.37 -15.08
CA LYS A 89 -0.15 -6.10 -15.99
C LYS A 89 0.53 -7.37 -16.51
N GLU A 90 1.77 -7.25 -16.97
CA GLU A 90 2.56 -8.36 -17.50
C GLU A 90 2.93 -9.33 -16.38
N SER A 91 3.45 -8.81 -15.25
CA SER A 91 3.85 -9.64 -14.12
C SER A 91 2.68 -10.39 -13.49
N SER A 92 1.51 -9.74 -13.33
CA SER A 92 0.32 -10.43 -12.79
C SER A 92 -0.15 -11.57 -13.70
N LYS A 93 -0.13 -11.39 -15.03
CA LYS A 93 -0.45 -12.46 -16.00
C LYS A 93 0.56 -13.60 -15.96
N TYR A 94 1.85 -13.28 -15.89
CA TYR A 94 2.92 -14.27 -15.79
C TYR A 94 2.74 -15.14 -14.54
N VAL A 95 2.56 -14.50 -13.39
CA VAL A 95 2.40 -15.19 -12.10
C VAL A 95 1.11 -16.00 -12.05
N ALA A 96 0.01 -15.48 -12.60
CA ALA A 96 -1.25 -16.23 -12.74
C ALA A 96 -1.03 -17.57 -13.45
N LYS A 97 -0.27 -17.54 -14.55
CA LYS A 97 0.04 -18.71 -15.36
C LYS A 97 0.93 -19.70 -14.62
N VAL A 98 2.03 -19.22 -14.02
CA VAL A 98 3.02 -20.08 -13.34
C VAL A 98 2.43 -20.75 -12.10
N LEU A 99 1.60 -20.04 -11.34
CA LEU A 99 1.02 -20.53 -10.09
C LEU A 99 -0.39 -21.10 -10.24
N HIS A 100 -0.96 -21.09 -11.45
CA HIS A 100 -2.37 -21.44 -11.70
C HIS A 100 -3.32 -20.73 -10.72
N ALA A 101 -3.08 -19.43 -10.50
CA ALA A 101 -3.74 -18.64 -9.46
C ALA A 101 -4.39 -17.37 -10.04
N ILE A 102 -5.37 -16.83 -9.34
CA ILE A 102 -6.08 -15.60 -9.69
C ILE A 102 -5.32 -14.40 -9.13
N PRO A 103 -4.86 -13.45 -9.95
CA PRO A 103 -4.22 -12.25 -9.45
C PRO A 103 -5.19 -11.35 -8.70
N ALA A 104 -4.80 -10.98 -7.50
CA ALA A 104 -5.56 -10.12 -6.62
C ALA A 104 -4.63 -9.07 -5.98
N TRP A 105 -5.24 -8.14 -5.27
CA TRP A 105 -4.55 -7.09 -4.53
C TRP A 105 -5.18 -6.91 -3.16
N ILE A 106 -4.35 -6.43 -2.24
CA ILE A 106 -4.77 -5.90 -0.96
C ILE A 106 -4.27 -4.47 -0.82
N ALA A 107 -5.17 -3.56 -0.50
CA ALA A 107 -4.84 -2.21 -0.08
C ALA A 107 -4.96 -2.10 1.45
N VAL A 108 -3.85 -1.81 2.11
CA VAL A 108 -3.82 -1.51 3.54
C VAL A 108 -3.73 0.01 3.71
N GLN A 109 -4.83 0.61 4.14
CA GLN A 109 -4.95 2.05 4.36
C GLN A 109 -4.72 2.35 5.83
N VAL A 110 -3.63 3.06 6.15
CA VAL A 110 -3.27 3.47 7.52
C VAL A 110 -3.79 4.89 7.79
N ASP A 111 -4.53 5.06 8.88
CA ASP A 111 -5.08 6.34 9.33
C ASP A 111 -4.72 6.57 10.80
N GLY A 112 -3.59 7.23 11.03
CA GLY A 112 -3.05 7.42 12.38
C GLY A 112 -2.77 6.08 13.06
N PRO A 113 -3.39 5.76 14.22
CA PRO A 113 -3.21 4.50 14.93
C PRO A 113 -4.09 3.36 14.39
N LYS A 114 -4.89 3.62 13.35
CA LYS A 114 -5.87 2.69 12.79
C LYS A 114 -5.51 2.26 11.38
N TYR A 115 -6.11 1.17 10.93
CA TYR A 115 -6.00 0.72 9.55
C TYR A 115 -7.33 0.13 9.05
N SER A 116 -7.50 0.16 7.74
CA SER A 116 -8.54 -0.57 7.01
C SER A 116 -7.88 -1.40 5.90
N ILE A 117 -8.46 -2.56 5.59
CA ILE A 117 -7.97 -3.48 4.56
C ILE A 117 -9.08 -3.74 3.55
N TYR A 118 -8.73 -3.56 2.29
CA TYR A 118 -9.60 -3.84 1.16
C TYR A 118 -8.94 -4.87 0.24
N PHE A 119 -9.75 -5.80 -0.24
CA PHE A 119 -9.36 -6.85 -1.16
C PHE A 119 -10.13 -6.69 -2.48
N GLY A 120 -9.45 -7.00 -3.57
CA GLY A 120 -10.09 -7.07 -4.88
C GLY A 120 -9.24 -7.82 -5.90
N LEU A 121 -9.86 -8.11 -7.04
CA LEU A 121 -9.20 -8.79 -8.14
C LEU A 121 -8.48 -7.77 -9.03
N VAL A 122 -7.37 -8.21 -9.61
CA VAL A 122 -6.63 -7.40 -10.60
C VAL A 122 -7.49 -7.12 -11.84
N SER A 123 -8.42 -8.01 -12.18
CA SER A 123 -9.38 -7.81 -13.27
C SER A 123 -10.36 -6.65 -13.05
N LEU A 124 -10.46 -6.12 -11.83
CA LEU A 124 -11.29 -4.95 -11.50
C LEU A 124 -10.52 -3.62 -11.65
N ILE A 125 -9.22 -3.67 -11.97
CA ILE A 125 -8.40 -2.47 -12.15
C ILE A 125 -8.42 -2.06 -13.62
N GLU A 126 -8.98 -0.88 -13.88
CA GLU A 126 -8.91 -0.22 -15.19
C GLU A 126 -7.48 0.25 -15.51
N GLU A 127 -7.24 0.79 -16.71
CA GLU A 127 -5.88 1.03 -17.24
C GLU A 127 -4.99 1.97 -16.40
N ASN A 128 -5.54 2.68 -15.41
CA ASN A 128 -4.89 3.70 -14.61
C ASN A 128 -3.96 3.16 -13.49
N ASN A 129 -3.08 2.21 -13.81
CA ASN A 129 -1.85 1.83 -13.07
C ASN A 129 -1.89 1.76 -11.53
N GLY A 130 -3.05 1.52 -10.91
CA GLY A 130 -3.15 1.50 -9.45
C GLY A 130 -4.56 1.26 -8.95
N ILE A 131 -4.66 0.96 -7.66
CA ILE A 131 -5.91 0.69 -6.95
C ILE A 131 -6.55 2.03 -6.58
N PRO A 132 -7.73 2.38 -7.12
CA PRO A 132 -8.48 3.56 -6.67
C PRO A 132 -8.85 3.46 -5.19
N MET A 133 -8.72 4.55 -4.42
CA MET A 133 -8.98 4.57 -2.97
C MET A 133 -9.95 5.69 -2.57
N GLN A 134 -10.72 6.20 -3.54
CA GLN A 134 -11.82 7.14 -3.29
C GLN A 134 -13.03 6.41 -2.67
N PRO A 135 -13.84 7.09 -1.84
CA PRO A 135 -15.01 6.49 -1.19
C PRO A 135 -15.94 5.73 -2.13
N GLU A 136 -16.10 6.21 -3.37
CA GLU A 136 -16.94 5.60 -4.41
C GLU A 136 -16.39 4.24 -4.84
N ALA A 137 -15.06 4.12 -4.99
CA ALA A 137 -14.41 2.88 -5.37
C ALA A 137 -14.45 1.85 -4.24
N LEU A 138 -14.27 2.29 -2.99
CA LEU A 138 -14.26 1.42 -1.81
C LEU A 138 -15.57 0.62 -1.64
N LYS A 139 -16.69 1.13 -2.15
CA LYS A 139 -18.01 0.45 -2.11
C LYS A 139 -18.02 -0.87 -2.89
N TYR A 140 -17.12 -1.04 -3.86
CA TYR A 140 -17.03 -2.23 -4.71
C TYR A 140 -15.96 -3.22 -4.24
N TYR A 141 -15.25 -2.89 -3.16
CA TYR A 141 -14.19 -3.73 -2.64
C TYR A 141 -14.69 -4.60 -1.50
N GLU A 142 -14.06 -5.76 -1.36
CA GLU A 142 -14.28 -6.58 -0.18
C GLU A 142 -13.50 -5.94 0.99
N CYS A 143 -14.22 -5.50 2.02
CA CYS A 143 -13.60 -4.95 3.22
C CYS A 143 -13.27 -6.09 4.20
N LEU A 144 -11.98 -6.37 4.39
CA LEU A 144 -11.50 -7.43 5.30
C LEU A 144 -11.34 -6.93 6.75
N ALA A 145 -11.08 -5.63 6.91
CA ALA A 145 -10.97 -4.96 8.21
C ALA A 145 -11.27 -3.48 8.05
N LYS A 146 -11.92 -2.87 9.05
CA LYS A 146 -12.28 -1.45 9.03
C LYS A 146 -11.95 -0.78 10.36
N ASP A 147 -11.15 0.27 10.29
CA ASP A 147 -10.79 1.13 11.42
C ASP A 147 -10.23 0.38 12.66
N GLU A 148 -9.55 -0.73 12.43
CA GLU A 148 -8.90 -1.54 13.46
C GLU A 148 -7.59 -0.91 13.93
N LYS A 149 -7.14 -1.23 15.15
CA LYS A 149 -5.85 -0.74 15.69
C LYS A 149 -4.70 -1.61 15.18
N HIS A 150 -3.64 -0.99 14.65
CA HIS A 150 -2.46 -1.75 14.20
C HIS A 150 -1.38 -1.94 15.30
N GLY A 151 -1.50 -1.25 16.44
CA GLY A 151 -0.62 -1.46 17.61
C GLY A 151 0.79 -0.87 17.52
N HIS A 152 1.08 -0.03 16.52
CA HIS A 152 2.38 0.65 16.37
C HIS A 152 2.26 2.15 16.66
N SER A 153 3.35 2.77 17.11
CA SER A 153 3.43 4.23 17.20
C SER A 153 3.44 4.84 15.79
N VAL A 154 2.58 5.83 15.53
CA VAL A 154 2.44 6.48 14.22
C VAL A 154 3.78 7.04 13.71
N ASN A 155 4.58 7.62 14.60
CA ASN A 155 5.87 8.23 14.28
C ASN A 155 6.92 7.21 13.78
N SER A 156 6.74 5.93 14.11
CA SER A 156 7.64 4.85 13.68
C SER A 156 7.44 4.42 12.22
N ILE A 157 6.28 4.74 11.63
CA ILE A 157 5.88 4.27 10.29
C ILE A 157 5.49 5.40 9.32
N LYS A 158 5.51 6.66 9.78
CA LYS A 158 5.23 7.84 8.96
C LYS A 158 6.52 8.61 8.65
N PRO A 159 6.97 8.64 7.38
CA PRO A 159 8.11 9.47 6.98
C PRO A 159 7.92 10.94 7.37
N SER A 160 9.01 11.56 7.81
CA SER A 160 9.07 12.99 8.13
C SER A 160 9.92 13.71 7.09
N TYR A 161 9.52 14.92 6.71
CA TYR A 161 10.21 15.69 5.69
C TYR A 161 10.49 17.09 6.22
N GLU A 162 11.77 17.49 6.18
CA GLU A 162 12.14 18.88 6.40
C GLU A 162 11.88 19.68 5.12
N VAL A 163 11.14 20.77 5.24
CA VAL A 163 10.95 21.72 4.13
C VAL A 163 12.16 22.65 4.13
N ILE A 164 13.09 22.42 3.22
CA ILE A 164 14.17 23.38 2.96
C ILE A 164 13.66 24.33 1.89
N VAL A 165 13.37 25.58 2.29
CA VAL A 165 13.09 26.67 1.36
C VAL A 165 14.44 27.18 0.84
N THR A 166 14.71 27.01 -0.45
CA THR A 166 15.88 27.63 -1.09
C THR A 166 15.45 28.74 -2.06
N GLY A 167 16.04 29.92 -1.87
CA GLY A 167 15.80 31.17 -2.59
C GLY A 167 15.91 32.36 -1.65
N ASN A 168 16.38 33.51 -2.12
CA ASN A 168 16.35 34.75 -1.34
C ASN A 168 14.90 35.05 -0.97
N LEU A 169 14.66 35.35 0.31
CA LEU A 169 13.52 36.17 0.70
C LEU A 169 13.74 37.49 -0.04
N ASP A 170 12.93 37.77 -1.05
CA ASP A 170 12.91 39.07 -1.68
C ASP A 170 12.42 40.04 -0.58
N ASP A 171 13.25 40.97 -0.14
CA ASP A 171 13.05 41.89 1.01
C ASP A 171 11.87 42.87 0.85
N ARG A 172 10.89 42.56 -0.01
CA ARG A 172 9.73 43.41 -0.31
C ARG A 172 8.56 43.24 0.67
N TYR A 173 8.82 42.74 1.88
CA TYR A 173 7.83 42.64 2.97
C TYR A 173 8.17 43.47 4.22
N HIS A 174 9.05 44.46 4.09
CA HIS A 174 9.20 45.52 5.08
C HIS A 174 8.98 46.90 4.44
N ALA A 175 7.74 47.20 4.07
CA ALA A 175 7.23 48.56 3.94
C ALA A 175 5.69 48.54 3.82
N GLN A 176 5.01 48.47 4.95
CA GLN A 176 3.81 49.26 5.27
C GLN A 176 3.49 49.12 6.76
#